data_AF-A0A8J7YP50-F1
#
_entry.id   AF-A0A8J7YP50-F1
#
_cell.length_a   1.000
_cell.length_b   1.000
_cell.length_c   1.000
_cell.angle_alpha   90.00
_cell.angle_beta   90.00
_cell.angle_gamma   90.00
#
_symmetry.space_group_name_H-M   'P 1'
#
loop_
_entity.id
_entity.type
_entity.pdbx_description
1 polymer ?
#
loop_
_entity_poly.entity_id
_entity_poly.type
_entity_poly.pdbx_seq_one_letter_code
_entity_poly.pdbx_strand_id
1 'polypeptide(L)' 'STIGAAFEHPEKRKAAFADDGGFTMLVRDFNTAMKYIIPIATVAINNGVLGMIKFVKEVT' A
#
# COMPACT_ATOMS: atom_id res chain seq x y z
N SER A 1 3.47 -3.73 -8.36
CA SER A 1 2.38 -3.07 -7.62
C SER A 1 1.19 -4.01 -7.53
N THR A 2 0.41 -3.95 -6.44
CA THR A 2 -0.71 -4.88 -6.18
C THR A 2 -1.80 -4.81 -7.25
N ILE A 3 -2.01 -3.64 -7.86
CA ILE A 3 -2.95 -3.44 -8.97
C ILE A 3 -2.51 -4.18 -10.24
N GLY A 4 -1.24 -4.12 -10.63
CA GLY A 4 -0.73 -4.86 -11.79
C GLY A 4 -0.90 -6.37 -11.63
N ALA A 5 -0.55 -6.89 -10.44
CA ALA A 5 -0.77 -8.29 -10.10
C ALA A 5 -2.27 -8.67 -10.11
N ALA A 6 -3.17 -7.71 -9.90
CA ALA A 6 -4.59 -7.95 -9.97
C ALA A 6 -5.11 -8.14 -11.41
N PHE A 7 -4.47 -7.51 -12.39
CA PHE A 7 -4.76 -7.74 -13.81
C PHE A 7 -4.14 -9.04 -14.32
N GLU A 8 -2.96 -9.41 -13.84
CA GLU A 8 -2.27 -10.63 -14.29
C GLU A 8 -2.89 -11.92 -13.73
N HIS A 9 -3.37 -11.88 -12.48
CA HIS A 9 -3.96 -13.04 -11.79
C HIS A 9 -5.29 -12.69 -11.12
N PRO A 10 -6.36 -12.42 -11.88
CA PRO A 10 -7.64 -11.93 -11.35
C PRO A 10 -8.27 -12.83 -10.27
N GLU A 11 -8.07 -14.15 -10.37
CA GLU A 11 -8.62 -15.17 -9.49
C GLU A 11 -8.00 -15.22 -8.09
N LYS A 12 -6.79 -14.67 -7.92
CA LYS A 12 -6.09 -14.69 -6.64
C LYS A 12 -6.53 -13.54 -5.75
N ARG A 13 -6.59 -13.77 -4.43
CA ARG A 13 -6.73 -12.69 -3.45
C ARG A 13 -5.43 -11.92 -3.36
N LYS A 14 -5.53 -10.60 -3.25
CA LYS A 14 -4.37 -9.71 -3.09
C LYS A 14 -4.48 -8.95 -1.78
N ALA A 15 -3.35 -8.87 -1.08
CA ALA A 15 -3.19 -8.03 0.09
C ALA A 15 -1.99 -7.09 -0.11
N ALA A 16 -2.15 -5.82 0.26
CA ALA A 16 -1.08 -4.83 0.27
C ALA A 16 -0.75 -4.45 1.71
N PHE A 17 0.54 -4.37 2.03
CA PHE A 17 1.03 -3.85 3.31
C PHE A 17 1.76 -2.54 3.06
N ALA A 18 1.39 -1.51 3.79
CA ALA A 18 1.99 -0.19 3.69
C ALA A 18 2.18 0.42 5.08
N ASP A 19 3.29 1.13 5.28
CA ASP A 19 3.45 2.08 6.38
C ASP A 19 2.69 3.38 6.07
N ASP A 20 2.47 4.25 7.05
CA ASP A 20 1.71 5.51 6.91
C ASP A 20 2.19 6.42 5.74
N GLY A 21 3.51 6.55 5.59
CA GLY A 21 4.15 7.29 4.52
C GLY A 21 3.91 6.66 3.15
N GLY A 22 4.12 5.34 3.05
CA GLY A 22 3.89 4.59 1.82
C GLY A 22 2.42 4.56 1.41
N PHE A 23 1.52 4.51 2.39
CA PHE A 23 0.08 4.57 2.18
C PHE A 23 -0.32 5.95 1.64
N THR A 24 0.18 7.04 2.24
CA THR A 24 -0.11 8.41 1.77
C THR A 24 0.38 8.65 0.35
N MET A 25 1.54 8.10 -0.01
CA MET A 25 2.08 8.21 -1.37
C MET A 25 1.24 7.47 -2.42
N LEU A 26 0.59 6.37 -2.03
CA LEU A 26 -0.12 5.46 -2.95
C LEU A 26 -1.64 5.44 -2.78
N VAL A 27 -2.21 6.26 -1.89
CA VAL A 27 -3.66 6.28 -1.63
C VAL A 27 -4.49 6.59 -2.88
N ARG A 28 -3.92 7.33 -3.85
CA ARG A 28 -4.57 7.65 -5.13
C ARG A 28 -4.84 6.42 -5.99
N ASP A 29 -4.08 5.34 -5.81
CA ASP A 29 -4.25 4.09 -6.53
C ASP A 29 -5.55 3.37 -6.15
N PHE A 30 -6.15 3.67 -4.99
CA PHE A 30 -7.49 3.18 -4.64
C PHE A 30 -8.56 3.65 -5.62
N ASN A 31 -8.43 4.85 -6.19
CA ASN A 31 -9.37 5.33 -7.20
C ASN A 31 -9.34 4.42 -8.44
N THR A 32 -8.16 3.98 -8.84
CA THR A 32 -7.98 2.99 -9.91
C THR A 32 -8.59 1.65 -9.51
N ALA A 33 -8.32 1.17 -8.29
CA ALA A 33 -8.90 -0.10 -7.80
C ALA A 33 -10.44 -0.07 -7.80
N MET A 34 -11.05 1.04 -7.38
CA MET A 34 -12.51 1.23 -7.40
C MET A 34 -13.06 1.29 -8.83
N LYS A 35 -12.40 2.04 -9.73
CA LYS A 35 -12.80 2.14 -11.15
C LYS A 35 -12.87 0.78 -11.85
N TYR A 36 -11.97 -0.12 -11.51
CA TYR A 36 -11.89 -1.47 -12.09
C TYR A 36 -12.49 -2.56 -11.19
N ILE A 37 -13.16 -2.19 -10.09
CA ILE A 37 -13.81 -3.11 -9.14
C ILE A 37 -12.85 -4.21 -8.68
N ILE A 38 -11.62 -3.84 -8.32
CA ILE A 38 -10.57 -4.77 -7.92
C ILE A 38 -10.61 -4.95 -6.39
N PRO A 39 -10.94 -6.14 -5.87
CA PRO A 39 -10.96 -6.38 -4.42
C PRO A 39 -9.54 -6.55 -3.89
N ILE A 40 -8.98 -5.47 -3.33
CA ILE A 40 -7.67 -5.46 -2.69
C ILE A 40 -7.85 -5.17 -1.20
N ALA A 41 -7.31 -6.04 -0.34
CA ALA A 41 -7.22 -5.75 1.09
C ALA A 41 -5.92 -5.01 1.38
N THR A 42 -5.97 -3.82 1.99
CA THR A 42 -4.76 -3.08 2.35
C THR A 42 -4.67 -2.94 3.86
N VAL A 43 -3.54 -3.36 4.42
CA VAL A 43 -3.20 -3.20 5.83
C VAL A 43 -2.22 -2.04 5.94
N ALA A 44 -2.69 -0.93 6.50
CA ALA A 44 -1.87 0.23 6.77
C ALA A 44 -1.39 0.19 8.23
N ILE A 45 -0.07 0.15 8.43
CA ILE A 45 0.54 0.30 9.75
C ILE A 45 0.74 1.80 9.95
N ASN A 46 0.07 2.36 10.95
CA ASN A 46 0.17 3.79 11.27
C ASN A 46 0.86 3.98 12.61
N ASN A 47 2.10 4.46 12.56
CA ASN A 47 2.92 4.85 13.70
C ASN A 47 3.07 6.38 13.78
N GLY A 48 2.46 7.14 12.86
CA GLY A 48 2.52 8.61 12.78
C GLY A 48 3.90 9.17 12.51
N VAL A 49 4.85 8.33 12.11
CA VAL A 49 6.23 8.72 11.84
C VAL A 49 6.70 7.93 10.64
N LEU A 50 7.33 8.59 9.68
CA LEU A 50 8.01 7.90 8.58
C LEU A 50 9.05 6.93 9.15
N GLY A 51 8.68 5.67 9.35
CA GLY A 51 9.39 4.75 10.23
C GLY A 51 10.81 4.50 9.76
N MET A 52 10.99 4.44 8.45
CA MET A 52 12.30 4.32 7.81
C MET A 52 13.16 5.57 8.00
N ILE A 53 12.58 6.78 8.00
CA ILE A 53 13.33 8.03 8.23
C ILE A 53 13.69 8.17 9.72
N LYS A 54 12.78 7.80 10.63
CA LYS A 54 13.06 7.78 12.07
C LYS A 54 14.17 6.80 12.39
N PHE A 55 14.09 5.58 11.87
CA PHE A 55 15.11 4.55 12.07
C PHE A 55 16.49 5.02 11.62
N VAL A 56 16.60 5.63 10.43
CA VAL A 56 17.87 6.18 9.94
C VAL A 56 18.39 7.30 10.84
N LYS A 57 17.52 8.16 11.39
CA LYS A 57 17.89 9.22 12.34
C LYS A 57 18.30 8.72 13.73
N GLU A 58 17.78 7.59 14.19
CA GLU A 58 18.09 7.02 15.52
C GLU A 58 19.39 6.21 15.51
N VAL A 59 19.76 5.68 14.34
CA VAL A 59 21.00 4.91 14.12
C VAL A 59 22.19 5.82 13.74
N THR A 60 21.96 7.12 13.54
CA THR A 60 22.99 8.14 13.28
C THR A 60 23.22 8.99 14.51
#